data_AF-A0A2M9NS26-F1
#
_entry.id   AF-A0A2M9NS26-F1
#
_cell.length_a   1.000
_cell.length_b   1.000
_cell.length_c   1.000
_cell.angle_alpha   90.00
_cell.angle_beta   90.00
_cell.angle_gamma   90.00
#
_symmetry.space_group_name_H-M   'P 1'
#
loop_
_entity.id
_entity.type
_entity.pdbx_description
1 polymer ?
#
loop_
_entity_poly.entity_id
_entity_poly.type
_entity_poly.pdbx_seq_one_letter_code
_entity_poly.pdbx_strand_id
1 'polypeptide(L)'
;MENQTVEYKLPVDTIDLTPIYSTKNHAYILSDSGKIFVYDKNFHYKEYSPFEGISNQATIYKEERGPLFIDSNQALFSINSNDQGSMLGIMTFKPKPNFRPIKKDYLKTDSHYRFLYQDIERKEIYLLKINEEKESLLVIDNHAFNLKAEIPVENSHLIDFVVKN
;
A
#
# COMPACT_ATOMS: atom_id res chain seq x y z
N MET A 1 21.25 35.71 9.58
CA MET A 1 20.52 34.50 9.15
C MET A 1 20.59 34.50 7.64
N GLU A 2 21.47 33.67 7.08
CA GLU A 2 21.64 33.57 5.62
C GLU A 2 20.40 32.93 5.02
N ASN A 3 19.85 33.56 3.98
CA ASN A 3 18.77 33.02 3.16
C ASN A 3 19.31 31.78 2.44
N GLN A 4 19.05 30.59 3.00
CA GLN A 4 19.22 29.36 2.24
C GLN A 4 18.10 29.29 1.21
N THR A 5 18.41 29.68 -0.02
CA THR A 5 17.57 29.41 -1.19
C THR A 5 17.60 27.90 -1.42
N VAL A 6 16.63 27.17 -0.86
CA VAL A 6 16.46 25.75 -1.14
C VAL A 6 15.87 25.65 -2.55
N GLU A 7 16.68 25.20 -3.49
CA GLU A 7 16.24 24.94 -4.86
C GLU A 7 15.60 23.56 -4.93
N TYR A 8 14.27 23.52 -5.04
CA TYR A 8 13.53 22.27 -5.16
C TYR A 8 13.67 21.73 -6.59
N LYS A 9 14.45 20.66 -6.77
CA LYS A 9 14.45 19.88 -8.02
C LYS A 9 13.23 18.97 -8.03
N LEU A 10 12.16 19.45 -8.64
CA LEU A 10 11.01 18.63 -9.00
C LEU A 10 11.34 17.81 -10.27
N PRO A 11 10.73 16.63 -10.45
CA PRO A 11 10.70 15.95 -11.75
C PRO A 11 10.19 16.92 -12.83
N VAL A 12 10.74 16.85 -14.04
CA VAL A 12 10.58 17.89 -15.09
C VAL A 12 9.21 17.90 -15.76
N ASP A 13 8.28 17.03 -15.36
CA ASP A 13 6.96 16.90 -15.98
C ASP A 13 5.83 17.13 -14.96
N THR A 14 4.64 17.49 -15.47
CA THR A 14 3.38 17.57 -14.70
C THR A 14 2.95 16.19 -14.22
N ILE A 15 3.67 15.67 -13.24
CA ILE A 15 3.47 14.37 -12.61
C ILE A 15 2.79 14.63 -11.27
N ASP A 16 1.63 13.99 -11.06
CA ASP A 16 1.00 14.01 -9.75
C ASP A 16 1.84 13.17 -8.78
N LEU A 17 2.26 13.82 -7.69
CA LEU A 17 3.16 13.26 -6.69
C LEU A 17 2.42 13.10 -5.36
N THR A 18 2.35 11.87 -4.86
CA THR A 18 1.69 11.54 -3.61
C THR A 18 2.70 11.08 -2.55
N PRO A 19 2.83 11.77 -1.41
CA PRO A 19 3.71 11.33 -0.33
C PRO A 19 3.15 10.03 0.28
N ILE A 20 3.99 9.01 0.41
CA ILE A 20 3.60 7.71 0.98
C ILE A 20 4.11 7.58 2.41
N TYR A 21 5.38 7.92 2.62
CA TYR A 21 6.11 7.57 3.83
C TYR A 21 7.31 8.49 4.02
N SER A 22 7.70 8.71 5.27
CA SER A 22 8.97 9.35 5.59
C SER A 22 9.64 8.65 6.78
N THR A 23 10.96 8.72 6.77
CA THR A 23 11.83 8.32 7.87
C THR A 23 12.68 9.53 8.25
N LYS A 24 13.49 9.39 9.30
CA LYS A 24 14.48 10.43 9.66
C LYS A 24 15.42 10.83 8.50
N ASN A 25 15.67 9.92 7.55
CA ASN A 25 16.70 10.11 6.52
C ASN A 25 16.14 10.24 5.10
N HIS A 26 14.92 9.77 4.86
CA HIS A 26 14.34 9.70 3.51
C HIS A 26 12.85 10.00 3.49
N ALA A 27 12.38 10.61 2.40
CA ALA A 27 10.97 10.71 2.05
C ALA A 27 10.68 9.89 0.78
N TYR A 28 9.59 9.15 0.78
CA TYR A 28 9.15 8.28 -0.31
C TYR A 28 7.88 8.85 -0.93
N ILE A 29 7.96 9.20 -2.22
CA ILE A 29 6.90 9.87 -2.98
C ILE A 29 6.55 9.00 -4.19
N LEU A 30 5.27 8.69 -4.36
CA LEU A 30 4.74 7.93 -5.50
C LEU A 30 4.34 8.89 -6.62
N SER A 31 4.68 8.57 -7.87
CA SER A 31 4.02 9.18 -9.03
C SER A 31 2.78 8.41 -9.46
N ASP A 32 1.88 9.10 -10.14
CA ASP A 32 0.78 8.52 -10.93
C ASP A 32 1.19 7.33 -11.83
N SER A 33 2.41 7.38 -12.39
CA SER A 33 3.02 6.36 -13.24
C SER A 33 3.59 5.17 -12.48
N GLY A 34 3.48 5.14 -11.14
CA GLY A 34 3.98 4.07 -10.30
C GLY A 34 5.50 4.13 -10.01
N LYS A 35 6.17 5.22 -10.34
CA LYS A 35 7.57 5.42 -9.92
C LYS A 35 7.61 5.90 -8.48
N ILE A 36 8.63 5.49 -7.74
CA ILE A 36 8.91 6.01 -6.40
C ILE A 36 10.15 6.87 -6.44
N PHE A 37 9.99 8.13 -6.04
CA PHE A 37 11.08 9.07 -5.78
C PHE A 37 11.45 8.99 -4.30
N VAL A 38 12.72 8.69 -4.02
CA VAL A 38 13.26 8.62 -2.67
C VAL A 38 14.21 9.79 -2.46
N TYR A 39 13.74 10.81 -1.75
CA TYR A 39 14.51 12.00 -1.40
C TYR A 39 15.32 11.75 -0.14
N ASP A 40 16.57 12.19 -0.10
CA ASP A 40 17.39 12.26 1.11
C ASP A 40 17.17 13.60 1.85
N LYS A 41 17.83 13.76 3.00
CA LYS A 41 17.78 14.99 3.82
C LYS A 41 18.30 16.27 3.13
N ASN A 42 19.03 16.11 2.02
CA ASN A 42 19.56 17.22 1.21
C ASN A 42 18.69 17.46 -0.04
N PHE A 43 17.52 16.84 -0.12
CA PHE A 43 16.61 16.88 -1.27
C PHE A 43 17.20 16.32 -2.57
N HIS A 44 18.26 15.50 -2.49
CA HIS A 44 18.66 14.67 -3.63
C HIS A 44 17.75 13.45 -3.70
N TYR A 45 17.30 13.08 -4.90
CA TYR A 45 16.44 11.93 -5.06
C TYR A 45 17.03 10.84 -5.95
N LYS A 46 16.55 9.62 -5.71
CA LYS A 46 16.68 8.48 -6.64
C LYS A 46 15.29 8.03 -7.06
N GLU A 47 15.19 7.61 -8.31
CA GLU A 47 13.97 7.07 -8.89
C GLU A 47 14.01 5.53 -8.89
N TYR A 48 12.88 4.91 -8.60
CA TYR A 48 12.70 3.46 -8.62
C TYR A 48 11.38 3.09 -9.30
N SER A 49 11.36 1.93 -9.95
CA SER A 49 10.17 1.36 -10.60
C SER A 49 9.74 0.08 -9.88
N PRO A 50 9.19 0.15 -8.66
CA PRO A 50 8.93 -1.05 -7.86
C PRO A 50 7.78 -1.91 -8.39
N PHE A 51 6.90 -1.37 -9.23
CA PHE A 51 5.72 -2.05 -9.79
C PHE A 51 5.96 -2.59 -11.21
N GLU A 52 7.19 -3.01 -11.53
CA GLU A 52 7.50 -3.65 -12.81
C GLU A 52 6.57 -4.84 -13.09
N GLY A 53 6.00 -4.89 -14.30
CA GLY A 53 5.06 -5.93 -14.72
C GLY A 53 3.60 -5.71 -14.26
N ILE A 54 3.34 -4.65 -13.51
CA ILE A 54 1.98 -4.18 -13.23
C ILE A 54 1.56 -3.21 -14.33
N SER A 55 0.29 -3.29 -14.71
CA SER A 55 -0.33 -2.39 -15.68
C SER A 55 -0.09 -0.92 -15.32
N ASN A 56 0.27 -0.10 -16.30
CA ASN A 56 0.42 1.35 -16.14
C ASN A 56 -0.91 2.09 -15.88
N GLN A 57 -2.03 1.40 -16.07
CA GLN A 57 -3.37 1.89 -15.73
C GLN A 57 -3.79 1.46 -14.31
N ALA A 58 -2.92 0.76 -13.58
CA ALA A 58 -3.21 0.34 -12.23
C ALA A 58 -3.30 1.55 -11.28
N THR A 59 -4.36 1.59 -10.48
CA THR A 59 -4.44 2.49 -9.34
C THR A 59 -3.67 1.89 -8.18
N ILE A 60 -2.53 2.49 -7.85
CA ILE A 60 -1.59 1.99 -6.82
C ILE A 60 -1.90 2.58 -5.43
N TYR A 61 -2.40 3.81 -5.39
CA TYR A 61 -2.66 4.53 -4.15
C TYR A 61 -3.88 5.44 -4.30
N LYS A 62 -4.75 5.44 -3.29
CA LYS A 62 -5.78 6.47 -3.07
C LYS A 62 -5.65 6.93 -1.63
N GLU A 63 -5.68 8.23 -1.36
CA GLU A 63 -5.46 8.80 -0.03
C GLU A 63 -6.39 8.21 1.04
N GLU A 64 -7.65 7.93 0.69
CA GLU A 64 -8.64 7.31 1.58
C GLU A 64 -8.32 5.85 1.95
N ARG A 65 -7.39 5.21 1.24
CA ARG A 65 -7.02 3.79 1.36
C ARG A 65 -5.49 3.64 1.23
N GLY A 66 -4.77 4.44 2.01
CA GLY A 66 -3.32 4.37 2.09
C GLY A 66 -2.80 2.98 2.49
N PRO A 67 -1.50 2.72 2.29
CA PRO A 67 -0.90 1.44 2.61
C PRO A 67 -0.87 1.22 4.12
N LEU A 68 -1.00 -0.04 4.52
CA LEU A 68 -0.90 -0.44 5.92
C LEU A 68 0.54 -0.81 6.23
N PHE A 69 1.23 0.01 7.02
CA PHE A 69 2.61 -0.27 7.44
C PHE A 69 2.65 -1.42 8.43
N ILE A 70 3.40 -2.47 8.08
CA ILE A 70 3.65 -3.62 8.96
C ILE A 70 4.79 -3.27 9.92
N ASP A 71 5.81 -2.59 9.39
CA ASP A 71 6.95 -2.06 10.12
C ASP A 71 7.57 -0.85 9.39
N SER A 72 8.70 -0.33 9.89
CA SER A 72 9.40 0.83 9.32
C SER A 72 9.97 0.66 7.90
N ASN A 73 9.96 -0.56 7.37
CA ASN A 73 10.55 -0.93 6.08
C ASN A 73 9.55 -1.64 5.16
N GLN A 74 8.39 -2.08 5.67
CA GLN A 74 7.40 -2.83 4.91
C GLN A 74 5.99 -2.29 5.10
N ALA A 75 5.24 -2.23 4.00
CA ALA A 75 3.82 -1.91 4.02
C ALA A 75 3.03 -2.76 3.03
N LEU A 76 1.78 -3.04 3.38
CA LEU A 76 0.82 -3.63 2.47
C LEU A 76 0.21 -2.58 1.56
N PHE A 77 0.16 -2.90 0.28
CA PHE A 77 -0.48 -2.10 -0.77
C PHE A 77 -1.60 -2.91 -1.40
N SER A 78 -2.73 -2.26 -1.62
CA SER A 78 -3.81 -2.77 -2.47
C SER A 78 -3.75 -2.02 -3.79
N ILE A 79 -3.53 -2.76 -4.88
CA ILE A 79 -3.45 -2.23 -6.24
C ILE A 79 -4.67 -2.73 -7.00
N ASN A 80 -5.34 -1.86 -7.73
CA ASN A 80 -6.45 -2.25 -8.61
C ASN A 80 -6.09 -1.92 -10.05
N SER A 81 -6.07 -2.91 -10.93
CA SER A 81 -5.89 -2.71 -12.37
C SER A 81 -7.09 -3.25 -13.14
N ASN A 82 -7.44 -2.58 -14.24
CA ASN A 82 -8.58 -2.96 -15.06
C ASN A 82 -8.37 -4.31 -15.77
N ASP A 83 -7.11 -4.65 -16.08
CA ASP A 83 -6.71 -5.83 -16.86
C ASP A 83 -6.22 -7.00 -15.99
N GLN A 84 -5.67 -6.73 -14.80
CA GLN A 84 -5.11 -7.74 -13.88
C GLN A 84 -5.99 -7.93 -12.63
N GLY A 85 -7.01 -7.08 -12.44
CA GLY A 85 -7.87 -7.09 -11.26
C GLY A 85 -7.20 -6.48 -10.03
N SER A 86 -7.75 -6.78 -8.86
CA SER A 86 -7.17 -6.37 -7.58
C SER A 86 -6.02 -7.28 -7.16
N MET A 87 -4.99 -6.67 -6.59
CA MET A 87 -3.81 -7.34 -6.09
C MET A 87 -3.43 -6.76 -4.74
N LEU A 88 -3.20 -7.64 -3.76
CA LEU A 88 -2.54 -7.29 -2.52
C LEU A 88 -1.06 -7.63 -2.62
N GLY A 89 -0.18 -6.74 -2.15
CA GLY A 89 1.25 -7.01 -2.12
C GLY A 89 2.01 -6.24 -1.07
N ILE A 90 3.28 -6.60 -0.90
CA ILE A 90 4.20 -5.99 0.07
C ILE A 90 5.12 -5.05 -0.68
N MET A 91 5.10 -3.78 -0.28
CA MET A 91 6.15 -2.82 -0.61
C MET A 91 7.25 -2.92 0.44
N THR A 92 8.49 -3.17 0.00
CA THR A 92 9.68 -3.08 0.84
C THR A 92 10.46 -1.83 0.46
N PHE A 93 10.77 -0.96 1.42
CA PHE A 93 11.42 0.34 1.17
C PHE A 93 12.96 0.30 1.21
N LYS A 94 13.55 -0.72 1.83
CA LYS A 94 15.01 -0.88 1.98
C LYS A 94 15.49 -2.26 1.52
N PRO A 95 16.68 -2.38 0.92
CA PRO A 95 17.61 -1.29 0.56
C PRO A 95 17.18 -0.48 -0.66
N LYS A 96 16.22 -0.99 -1.45
CA LYS A 96 15.57 -0.29 -2.56
C LYS A 96 14.06 -0.59 -2.54
N PRO A 97 13.20 0.36 -2.92
CA PRO A 97 11.78 0.11 -3.15
C PRO A 97 11.55 -1.09 -4.07
N ASN A 98 10.72 -2.04 -3.62
CA ASN A 98 10.32 -3.19 -4.41
C ASN A 98 8.93 -3.65 -3.98
N PHE A 99 8.04 -3.89 -4.94
CA PHE A 99 6.73 -4.45 -4.69
C PHE A 99 6.71 -5.95 -5.03
N ARG A 100 6.11 -6.74 -4.15
CA ARG A 100 5.88 -8.16 -4.40
C ARG A 100 4.41 -8.52 -4.16
N PRO A 101 3.68 -8.98 -5.19
CA PRO A 101 2.34 -9.51 -5.01
C PRO A 101 2.32 -10.68 -4.00
N ILE A 102 1.32 -10.70 -3.13
CA ILE A 102 1.03 -11.84 -2.25
C ILE A 102 0.19 -12.84 -3.04
N LYS A 103 0.69 -14.07 -3.17
CA LYS A 103 -0.02 -15.16 -3.83
C LYS A 103 -0.63 -16.08 -2.79
N LYS A 104 -1.95 -15.98 -2.60
CA LYS A 104 -2.74 -16.82 -1.69
C LYS A 104 -4.09 -17.11 -2.31
N ASP A 105 -4.61 -18.31 -2.09
CA ASP A 105 -5.84 -18.76 -2.75
C ASP A 105 -7.09 -17.97 -2.32
N TYR A 106 -7.06 -17.37 -1.13
CA TYR A 106 -8.14 -16.53 -0.63
C TYR A 106 -8.14 -15.11 -1.23
N LEU A 107 -7.04 -14.72 -1.88
CA LEU A 107 -6.93 -13.48 -2.64
C LEU A 107 -7.41 -13.72 -4.06
N LYS A 108 -8.50 -13.07 -4.45
CA LYS A 108 -9.16 -13.19 -5.75
C LYS A 108 -9.06 -11.85 -6.48
N THR A 109 -8.77 -11.91 -7.77
CA THR A 109 -8.54 -10.73 -8.61
C THR A 109 -9.83 -9.94 -8.89
N ASP A 110 -10.99 -10.56 -8.73
CA ASP A 110 -12.32 -9.96 -8.87
C ASP A 110 -12.83 -9.30 -7.58
N SER A 111 -12.04 -9.31 -6.51
CA SER A 111 -12.42 -8.78 -5.20
C SER A 111 -11.62 -7.52 -4.87
N HIS A 112 -12.22 -6.54 -4.21
CA HIS A 112 -11.53 -5.39 -3.66
C HIS A 112 -11.10 -5.66 -2.21
N TYR A 113 -9.88 -5.25 -1.84
CA TYR A 113 -9.36 -5.34 -0.47
C TYR A 113 -9.23 -3.97 0.20
N ARG A 114 -9.92 -3.76 1.32
CA ARG A 114 -9.81 -2.54 2.14
C ARG A 114 -9.17 -2.88 3.48
N PHE A 115 -8.03 -2.27 3.80
CA PHE A 115 -7.43 -2.40 5.13
C PHE A 115 -8.31 -1.72 6.17
N LEU A 116 -8.53 -2.40 7.30
CA LEU A 116 -9.20 -1.80 8.46
C LEU A 116 -8.18 -1.44 9.53
N TYR A 117 -7.41 -2.43 9.97
CA TYR A 117 -6.58 -2.31 11.17
C TYR A 117 -5.51 -3.41 11.24
N GLN A 118 -4.44 -3.16 11.99
CA GLN A 118 -3.44 -4.15 12.37
C GLN A 118 -3.35 -4.26 13.90
N ASP A 119 -3.54 -5.47 14.43
CA ASP A 119 -3.26 -5.80 15.82
C ASP A 119 -1.80 -6.27 15.93
N ILE A 120 -0.96 -5.43 16.55
CA ILE A 120 0.47 -5.67 16.70
C ILE A 120 0.74 -6.81 17.69
N GLU A 121 -0.03 -6.89 18.78
CA GLU A 121 0.17 -7.89 19.83
C GLU A 121 -0.16 -9.29 19.33
N ARG A 122 -1.28 -9.42 18.59
CA ARG A 122 -1.74 -10.68 18.03
C ARG A 122 -1.11 -11.01 16.67
N LYS A 123 -0.36 -10.07 16.10
CA LYS A 123 0.24 -10.20 14.77
C LYS A 123 -0.81 -10.49 13.69
N GLU A 124 -1.88 -9.69 13.72
CA GLU A 124 -3.06 -9.86 12.86
C GLU A 124 -3.31 -8.61 12.02
N ILE A 125 -3.75 -8.82 10.78
CA ILE A 125 -4.22 -7.78 9.89
C ILE A 125 -5.67 -8.08 9.54
N TYR A 126 -6.50 -7.06 9.67
CA TYR A 126 -7.92 -7.10 9.41
C TYR A 126 -8.19 -6.32 8.13
N LEU A 127 -8.81 -6.99 7.17
CA LEU A 127 -9.12 -6.41 5.86
C LEU A 127 -10.49 -6.89 5.37
N LEU A 128 -11.25 -6.00 4.78
CA LEU A 128 -12.48 -6.35 4.10
C LEU A 128 -12.17 -6.81 2.69
N LYS A 129 -12.72 -7.97 2.34
CA LYS A 129 -12.83 -8.46 0.98
C LYS A 129 -14.24 -8.16 0.49
N ILE A 130 -14.33 -7.43 -0.62
CA ILE A 130 -15.60 -6.97 -1.19
C ILE A 130 -15.66 -7.46 -2.63
N ASN A 131 -16.65 -8.28 -2.97
CA ASN A 131 -16.96 -8.63 -4.36
C ASN A 131 -18.47 -8.52 -4.61
N GLU A 132 -18.91 -8.73 -5.84
CA GLU A 132 -20.32 -8.56 -6.22
C GLU A 132 -21.29 -9.52 -5.50
N GLU A 133 -20.80 -10.69 -5.05
CA GLU A 133 -21.65 -11.73 -4.48
C GLU A 133 -21.68 -11.69 -2.95
N LYS A 134 -20.53 -11.49 -2.31
CA LYS A 134 -20.30 -11.68 -0.88
C LYS A 134 -19.21 -10.77 -0.38
N GLU A 135 -19.44 -10.24 0.81
CA GLU A 135 -18.44 -9.48 1.54
C GLU A 135 -17.97 -10.29 2.75
N SER A 136 -16.68 -10.19 3.07
CA SER A 136 -16.12 -10.87 4.22
C SER A 136 -15.01 -10.08 4.90
N LEU A 137 -14.95 -10.20 6.22
CA LEU A 137 -13.79 -9.81 7.00
C LEU A 137 -12.76 -10.93 6.96
N LEU A 138 -11.58 -10.62 6.43
CA LEU A 138 -10.43 -11.50 6.47
C LEU A 138 -9.53 -11.11 7.64
N VAL A 139 -9.19 -12.09 8.45
CA VAL A 139 -8.15 -11.99 9.48
C VAL A 139 -6.96 -12.77 8.98
N ILE A 140 -5.85 -12.09 8.75
CA ILE A 140 -4.62 -12.71 8.24
C ILE A 140 -3.47 -12.51 9.23
N ASP A 141 -2.51 -13.43 9.23
CA ASP A 141 -1.28 -13.21 9.99
C ASP A 141 -0.39 -12.14 9.33
N ASN A 142 0.29 -11.31 10.13
CA ASN A 142 1.05 -10.16 9.60
C ASN A 142 2.45 -10.50 9.05
N HIS A 143 2.84 -11.78 8.96
CA HIS A 143 4.18 -12.21 8.57
C HIS A 143 4.20 -13.11 7.33
N ALA A 144 3.50 -14.24 7.39
CA ALA A 144 3.30 -15.19 6.31
C ALA A 144 2.04 -14.93 5.48
N PHE A 145 1.15 -14.04 5.94
CA PHE A 145 -0.10 -13.68 5.28
C PHE A 145 -0.97 -14.91 5.00
N ASN A 146 -1.02 -15.85 5.94
CA ASN A 146 -1.98 -16.94 5.93
C ASN A 146 -3.30 -16.45 6.49
N LEU A 147 -4.39 -16.95 5.91
CA LEU A 147 -5.73 -16.71 6.42
C LEU A 147 -5.92 -17.42 7.75
N LYS A 148 -6.28 -16.67 8.79
CA LYS A 148 -6.67 -17.19 10.10
C LYS A 148 -8.18 -17.38 10.20
N ALA A 149 -8.96 -16.44 9.65
CA ALA A 149 -10.41 -16.50 9.62
C ALA A 149 -10.98 -15.70 8.44
N GLU A 150 -12.09 -16.16 7.90
CA GLU A 150 -12.96 -15.43 6.97
C GLU A 150 -14.36 -15.41 7.56
N ILE A 151 -14.85 -14.20 7.87
CA ILE A 151 -16.13 -13.99 8.54
C ILE A 151 -17.05 -13.26 7.56
N PRO A 152 -18.19 -13.85 7.14
CA PRO A 152 -19.14 -13.16 6.27
C PRO A 152 -19.67 -11.88 6.91
N VAL A 153 -19.84 -10.83 6.11
CA VAL A 153 -20.43 -9.56 6.55
C VAL A 153 -21.54 -9.15 5.60
N GLU A 154 -22.66 -8.66 6.12
CA GLU A 154 -23.81 -8.26 5.30
C GLU A 154 -23.70 -6.82 4.78
N ASN A 155 -23.00 -5.95 5.52
CA ASN A 155 -22.87 -4.53 5.21
C ASN A 155 -21.43 -4.05 5.45
N SER A 156 -20.49 -4.44 4.60
CA SER A 156 -19.06 -4.11 4.74
C SER A 156 -18.78 -2.61 4.77
N HIS A 157 -19.60 -1.83 4.06
CA HIS A 157 -19.49 -0.37 4.00
C HIS A 157 -19.72 0.30 5.37
N LEU A 158 -20.36 -0.40 6.32
CA LEU A 158 -20.57 0.09 7.70
C LEU A 158 -19.47 -0.36 8.68
N ILE A 159 -18.50 -1.16 8.23
CA ILE A 159 -17.45 -1.69 9.09
C ILE A 159 -16.21 -0.81 8.99
N ASP A 160 -16.01 0.02 10.01
CA ASP A 160 -14.84 0.90 10.12
C ASP A 160 -13.79 0.35 11.11
N PHE A 161 -14.18 -0.48 12.08
CA PHE A 161 -13.26 -1.07 13.07
C PHE A 161 -13.75 -2.43 13.57
N VAL A 162 -12.83 -3.20 14.16
CA VAL A 162 -13.11 -4.52 14.74
C VAL A 162 -12.68 -4.51 16.21
N VAL A 163 -13.58 -4.88 17.11
CA VAL A 163 -13.29 -5.04 18.55
C VAL A 163 -13.37 -6.52 18.90
N LYS A 164 -12.35 -7.03 19.58
CA LYS A 164 -12.31 -8.42 20.07
C LYS A 164 -12.27 -8.39 21.59
N ASN A 165 -13.29 -8.96 22.21
CA ASN A 165 -13.33 -9.18 23.66
C ASN A 165 -12.43 -10.37 24.05
#